data_AF-A0A8B6YK68-F1
#
_entry.id   AF-A0A8B6YK68-F1
#
_cell.length_a   1.000
_cell.length_b   1.000
_cell.length_c   1.000
_cell.angle_alpha   90.00
_cell.angle_beta   90.00
_cell.angle_gamma   90.00
#
_symmetry.space_group_name_H-M   'P 1'
#
loop_
_entity.id
_entity.type
_entity.pdbx_description
1 polymer ?
#
loop_
_entity_poly.entity_id
_entity_poly.type
_entity_poly.pdbx_seq_one_letter_code
_entity_poly.pdbx_strand_id
1 'polypeptide(L)'
;MKTLQSTLLLFLFVPLIKPAPPAQQDSRIIYDYGTDNFEETLFSQDYEDKYLDGKRTKEKETVIPDEKSFQLQKDQSVTPPPPKKENDEMPTCLLCVCLSGSVYCEEVDIDAVPPLPKESAYLYARFNRIKKLTAKDFADIPNLRRLDFTGNLIEDIEDGTFSKLSLLEELTLAENQLLKLPVLPPKLTLFNAKYNKIKSRGIKANAFKKLHNLSFLYLDHNALESVPLNLPESLRVIHLQFNNITSITDDTFCKANDTSYIRDRIEEIRLEGNPIVLGKHPNSFICLKRLPVGSYI
;
A
#
# COMPACT_ATOMS: atom_id res chain seq x y z
N MET A 1 1.33 -37.08 81.32
CA MET A 1 2.21 -35.97 81.80
C MET A 1 3.37 -35.91 80.81
N LYS A 2 3.62 -34.88 80.00
CA LYS A 2 3.35 -33.44 80.07
C LYS A 2 2.98 -32.94 78.66
N THR A 3 2.03 -32.03 78.60
CA THR A 3 1.58 -31.27 77.44
C THR A 3 2.62 -30.19 77.10
N LEU A 4 3.02 -30.09 75.83
CA LEU A 4 3.83 -28.97 75.34
C LEU A 4 2.92 -28.09 74.47
N GLN A 5 2.53 -26.94 75.01
CA GLN A 5 1.82 -25.88 74.27
C GLN A 5 2.77 -25.32 73.21
N SER A 6 2.37 -25.41 71.94
CA SER A 6 2.98 -24.65 70.85
C SER A 6 2.12 -23.42 70.59
N THR A 7 2.65 -22.26 70.94
CA THR A 7 2.06 -20.94 70.73
C THR A 7 2.01 -20.60 69.25
N LEU A 8 0.81 -20.32 68.76
CA LEU A 8 0.50 -19.85 67.41
C LEU A 8 0.93 -18.39 67.26
N LEU A 9 2.05 -18.12 66.58
CA LEU A 9 2.41 -16.77 66.13
C LEU A 9 1.57 -16.42 64.89
N LEU A 10 0.59 -15.52 65.06
CA LEU A 10 -0.06 -14.85 63.92
C LEU A 10 0.93 -13.86 63.28
N PHE A 11 1.50 -14.22 62.13
CA PHE A 11 2.11 -13.25 61.24
C PHE A 11 0.99 -12.54 60.46
N LEU A 12 0.75 -11.28 60.80
CA LEU A 12 -0.02 -10.37 59.96
C LEU A 12 0.77 -10.13 58.67
N PHE A 13 0.37 -10.79 57.57
CA PHE A 13 0.80 -10.43 56.23
C PHE A 13 0.17 -9.08 55.86
N VAL A 14 0.96 -8.01 56.00
CA VAL A 14 0.67 -6.73 55.34
C VAL A 14 1.06 -6.89 53.87
N PRO A 15 0.15 -6.68 52.89
CA PRO A 15 0.53 -6.72 51.50
C PRO A 15 1.42 -5.49 51.22
N LEU A 16 2.63 -5.75 50.73
CA LEU A 16 3.54 -4.72 50.24
C LEU A 16 2.97 -4.18 48.91
N ILE A 17 2.11 -3.17 48.99
CA ILE A 17 1.61 -2.44 47.82
C ILE A 17 2.79 -1.65 47.28
N LYS A 18 3.35 -2.08 46.14
CA LYS A 18 4.30 -1.27 45.37
C LYS A 18 3.55 -0.05 44.82
N PRO A 19 4.03 1.18 45.01
CA PRO A 19 3.48 2.33 44.32
C PRO A 19 3.72 2.17 42.81
N ALA A 20 2.69 2.48 42.02
CA ALA A 20 2.80 2.53 40.57
C ALA A 20 3.86 3.56 40.16
N PRO A 21 4.67 3.28 39.11
CA PRO A 21 5.61 4.26 38.59
C PRO A 21 4.84 5.48 38.05
N PRO A 22 5.41 6.70 38.16
CA PRO A 22 4.74 7.90 37.69
C PRO A 22 4.50 7.82 36.17
N ALA A 23 3.31 8.22 35.75
CA ALA A 23 2.94 8.36 34.35
C ALA A 23 3.96 9.29 33.66
N GLN A 24 4.68 8.75 32.69
CA GLN A 24 5.65 9.52 31.92
C GLN A 24 4.88 10.46 31.01
N GLN A 25 5.00 11.74 31.34
CA GLN A 25 4.39 12.87 30.66
C GLN A 25 4.89 12.94 29.22
N ASP A 26 3.92 13.08 28.32
CA ASP A 26 4.01 13.11 26.87
C ASP A 26 5.01 14.17 26.38
N SER A 27 6.26 13.77 26.15
CA SER A 27 7.23 14.58 25.42
C SER A 27 6.98 14.35 23.94
N ARG A 28 6.24 15.28 23.31
CA ARG A 28 6.12 15.36 21.85
C ARG A 28 7.52 15.46 21.25
N ILE A 29 8.02 14.36 20.71
CA ILE A 29 9.18 14.38 19.82
C ILE A 29 8.67 14.97 18.51
N ILE A 30 9.08 16.20 18.23
CA ILE A 30 8.93 16.86 16.95
C ILE A 30 9.78 16.06 15.96
N TYR A 31 9.15 15.41 14.98
CA TYR A 31 9.86 14.91 13.82
C TYR A 31 10.25 16.12 12.96
N ASP A 32 11.53 16.47 13.05
CA ASP A 32 12.19 17.41 12.15
C ASP A 32 12.29 16.73 10.78
N TYR A 33 11.36 17.05 9.87
CA TYR A 33 11.46 16.68 8.47
C TYR A 33 12.53 17.56 7.83
N GLY A 34 13.77 17.07 7.81
CA GLY A 34 14.81 17.62 6.95
C GLY A 34 14.40 17.49 5.49
N THR A 35 13.90 18.58 4.92
CA THR A 35 13.70 18.74 3.48
C THR A 35 15.05 18.97 2.84
N ASP A 36 15.62 17.95 2.22
CA ASP A 36 16.73 18.13 1.29
C ASP A 36 16.23 18.91 0.06
N ASN A 37 16.77 20.12 -0.08
CA ASN A 37 16.53 21.07 -1.16
C ASN A 37 16.83 20.46 -2.54
N PHE A 38 15.80 20.16 -3.35
CA PHE A 38 15.98 20.06 -4.81
C PHE A 38 14.73 20.38 -5.66
N GLU A 39 13.70 21.06 -5.15
CA GLU A 39 12.50 21.40 -5.94
C GLU A 39 11.94 22.80 -5.64
N GLU A 40 12.78 23.84 -5.64
CA GLU A 40 12.29 25.22 -5.44
C GLU A 40 12.93 26.22 -6.41
N THR A 41 12.89 25.92 -7.72
CA THR A 41 13.31 26.91 -8.73
C THR A 41 12.51 26.91 -10.03
N LEU A 42 11.31 26.31 -10.10
CA LEU A 42 10.56 26.27 -11.37
C LEU A 42 9.12 26.82 -11.39
N PHE A 43 8.57 27.30 -10.27
CA PHE A 43 7.22 27.86 -10.28
C PHE A 43 7.13 29.12 -9.42
N SER A 44 7.73 30.19 -9.91
CA SER A 44 7.50 31.54 -9.41
C SER A 44 7.68 32.53 -10.54
N GLN A 45 6.72 32.56 -11.47
CA GLN A 45 6.35 33.75 -12.22
C GLN A 45 5.04 33.47 -12.98
N ASP A 46 4.19 34.48 -13.00
CA ASP A 46 2.96 34.61 -13.79
C ASP A 46 1.66 34.12 -13.15
N TYR A 47 1.23 34.84 -12.09
CA TYR A 47 -0.19 35.06 -11.81
C TYR A 47 -0.39 36.46 -11.19
N GLU A 48 -0.57 37.48 -12.05
CA GLU A 48 -1.36 38.66 -11.71
C GLU A 48 -2.61 38.67 -12.60
N ASP A 49 -3.79 38.44 -12.01
CA ASP A 49 -5.08 38.67 -12.67
C ASP A 49 -5.82 39.84 -12.02
N LYS A 50 -6.07 40.87 -12.83
CA LYS A 50 -6.89 42.03 -12.50
C LYS A 50 -8.37 41.72 -12.75
N TYR A 51 -9.19 41.99 -11.74
CA TYR A 51 -10.65 41.98 -11.84
C TYR A 51 -11.16 43.08 -12.79
N LEU A 52 -12.04 42.73 -13.72
CA LEU A 52 -12.91 43.68 -14.41
C LEU A 52 -14.39 43.29 -14.22
N ASP A 53 -15.12 44.27 -13.70
CA ASP A 53 -16.52 44.27 -13.27
C ASP A 53 -17.48 44.40 -14.46
N GLY A 54 -18.68 43.82 -14.30
CA GLY A 54 -19.71 43.72 -15.32
C GLY A 54 -20.55 45.00 -15.47
N LYS A 55 -21.11 45.21 -16.67
CA LYS A 55 -22.23 46.14 -16.90
C LYS A 55 -23.25 45.55 -17.87
N ARG A 56 -24.52 45.64 -17.45
CA ARG A 56 -25.77 45.25 -18.13
C ARG A 56 -26.26 46.30 -19.14
N THR A 57 -26.97 45.83 -20.19
CA THR A 57 -28.11 46.49 -20.89
C THR A 57 -28.77 45.45 -21.82
N LYS A 58 -29.99 44.94 -21.54
CA LYS A 58 -31.38 45.36 -21.88
C LYS A 58 -31.90 45.03 -23.31
N GLU A 59 -32.93 44.16 -23.30
CA GLU A 59 -34.17 44.04 -24.13
C GLU A 59 -34.11 43.74 -25.65
N LYS A 60 -34.83 42.67 -26.08
CA LYS A 60 -36.10 42.77 -26.86
C LYS A 60 -36.81 41.43 -27.16
N GLU A 61 -38.11 41.43 -26.84
CA GLU A 61 -39.32 40.92 -27.53
C GLU A 61 -39.50 39.44 -27.99
N THR A 62 -40.45 38.81 -27.28
CA THR A 62 -41.50 37.82 -27.62
C THR A 62 -41.89 37.57 -29.09
N VAL A 63 -42.12 36.29 -29.45
CA VAL A 63 -43.27 35.78 -30.26
C VAL A 63 -43.56 34.30 -29.93
N ILE A 64 -44.80 33.97 -29.55
CA ILE A 64 -45.44 32.63 -29.63
C ILE A 64 -46.66 32.78 -30.56
N PRO A 65 -46.91 31.84 -31.49
CA PRO A 65 -48.19 31.10 -31.52
C PRO A 65 -47.99 29.65 -32.03
N ASP A 66 -48.89 28.67 -31.98
CA ASP A 66 -50.20 28.43 -31.37
C ASP A 66 -50.42 26.90 -31.42
N GLU A 67 -51.32 26.39 -30.60
CA GLU A 67 -51.81 25.01 -30.62
C GLU A 67 -52.56 24.65 -31.92
N LYS A 68 -52.47 23.38 -32.36
CA LYS A 68 -53.66 22.54 -32.61
C LYS A 68 -53.36 21.07 -32.92
N SER A 69 -54.16 20.23 -32.23
CA SER A 69 -54.68 18.91 -32.61
C SER A 69 -53.68 17.77 -32.83
N PHE A 70 -53.86 16.64 -32.13
CA PHE A 70 -54.44 15.43 -32.75
C PHE A 70 -54.87 14.41 -31.68
N GLN A 71 -55.76 13.52 -32.12
CA GLN A 71 -56.72 12.72 -31.39
C GLN A 71 -56.15 11.54 -30.58
N LEU A 72 -56.98 11.07 -29.65
CA LEU A 72 -56.92 9.80 -28.94
C LEU A 72 -56.64 8.61 -29.87
N GLN A 73 -55.57 7.86 -29.60
CA GLN A 73 -55.46 6.45 -29.99
C GLN A 73 -55.31 5.59 -28.72
N LYS A 74 -56.18 4.59 -28.62
CA LYS A 74 -56.20 3.56 -27.59
C LYS A 74 -55.44 2.33 -28.14
N ASP A 75 -54.89 1.56 -27.21
CA ASP A 75 -54.20 0.26 -27.34
C ASP A 75 -52.70 0.32 -27.67
N GLN A 76 -51.87 0.06 -26.65
CA GLN A 76 -51.28 -1.27 -26.44
C GLN A 76 -50.50 -1.28 -25.12
N SER A 77 -50.67 -2.37 -24.38
CA SER A 77 -49.93 -2.68 -23.15
C SER A 77 -48.44 -2.83 -23.46
N VAL A 78 -47.68 -1.75 -23.30
CA VAL A 78 -46.22 -1.81 -23.21
C VAL A 78 -45.90 -2.01 -21.73
N THR A 79 -45.45 -3.22 -21.39
CA THR A 79 -44.78 -3.48 -20.12
C THR A 79 -43.75 -2.38 -19.87
N PRO A 80 -43.73 -1.72 -18.69
CA PRO A 80 -42.70 -0.73 -18.42
C PRO A 80 -41.33 -1.42 -18.59
N PRO A 81 -40.35 -0.78 -19.26
CA PRO A 81 -39.00 -1.31 -19.26
C PRO A 81 -38.61 -1.56 -17.79
N PRO A 82 -37.91 -2.68 -17.50
CA PRO A 82 -37.45 -2.93 -16.15
C PRO A 82 -36.73 -1.67 -15.66
N PRO A 83 -36.88 -1.29 -14.38
CA PRO A 83 -36.19 -0.12 -13.87
C PRO A 83 -34.71 -0.35 -14.18
N LYS A 84 -34.14 0.51 -15.05
CA LYS A 84 -32.70 0.62 -15.10
C LYS A 84 -32.33 0.88 -13.65
N LYS A 85 -31.54 -0.04 -13.08
CA LYS A 85 -30.74 0.32 -11.93
C LYS A 85 -29.73 1.34 -12.45
N GLU A 86 -30.17 2.59 -12.62
CA GLU A 86 -29.36 3.76 -12.36
C GLU A 86 -29.09 3.70 -10.85
N ASN A 87 -28.23 2.76 -10.46
CA ASN A 87 -27.59 2.83 -9.17
C ASN A 87 -26.52 3.90 -9.35
N ASP A 88 -26.89 5.14 -9.10
CA ASP A 88 -26.14 6.14 -8.34
C ASP A 88 -24.61 5.92 -8.22
N GLU A 89 -23.90 5.79 -9.35
CA GLU A 89 -22.45 5.96 -9.36
C GLU A 89 -22.20 7.46 -9.28
N MET A 90 -22.12 7.96 -8.04
CA MET A 90 -21.55 9.27 -7.78
C MET A 90 -20.23 9.35 -8.56
N PRO A 91 -20.02 10.35 -9.42
CA PRO A 91 -18.79 10.44 -10.19
C PRO A 91 -17.62 10.35 -9.22
N THR A 92 -16.65 9.48 -9.48
CA THR A 92 -15.49 9.29 -8.60
C THR A 92 -14.81 10.62 -8.27
N CYS A 93 -14.81 11.56 -9.21
CA CYS A 93 -14.24 12.90 -9.05
C CYS A 93 -15.10 13.89 -8.23
N LEU A 94 -16.28 13.47 -7.77
CA LEU A 94 -17.07 14.18 -6.77
C LEU A 94 -16.74 13.71 -5.35
N LEU A 95 -16.42 12.41 -5.22
CA LEU A 95 -16.02 11.78 -3.96
C LEU A 95 -14.52 11.98 -3.67
N CYS A 96 -13.73 11.94 -4.73
CA CYS A 96 -12.28 12.05 -4.74
C CYS A 96 -11.86 13.26 -5.59
N VAL A 97 -10.57 13.63 -5.51
CA VAL A 97 -10.01 14.70 -6.33
C VAL A 97 -9.35 14.11 -7.58
N CYS A 98 -9.79 14.54 -8.77
CA CYS A 98 -9.20 14.12 -10.05
C CYS A 98 -8.41 15.26 -10.69
N LEU A 99 -7.11 15.07 -10.91
CA LEU A 99 -6.21 16.06 -11.49
C LEU A 99 -5.28 15.40 -12.52
N SER A 100 -5.38 15.81 -13.78
CA SER A 100 -4.44 15.43 -14.85
C SER A 100 -4.13 13.92 -14.91
N GLY A 101 -5.16 13.07 -14.89
CA GLY A 101 -5.00 11.61 -14.92
C GLY A 101 -4.60 10.98 -13.59
N SER A 102 -4.61 11.74 -12.49
CA SER A 102 -4.42 11.25 -11.12
C SER A 102 -5.73 11.32 -10.35
N VAL A 103 -6.03 10.30 -9.55
CA VAL A 103 -7.20 10.23 -8.67
C VAL A 103 -6.73 10.12 -7.23
N TYR A 104 -7.11 11.08 -6.39
CA TYR A 104 -6.77 11.17 -4.97
C TYR A 104 -8.03 10.92 -4.13
N CYS A 105 -8.09 9.74 -3.53
CA CYS A 105 -9.14 9.24 -2.65
C CYS A 105 -8.55 8.95 -1.26
N GLU A 106 -7.91 9.91 -0.60
CA GLU A 106 -7.32 9.70 0.73
C GLU A 106 -8.34 9.99 1.83
N GLU A 107 -8.47 9.09 2.81
CA GLU A 107 -9.34 9.29 3.99
C GLU A 107 -10.82 9.57 3.65
N VAL A 108 -11.33 9.00 2.56
CA VAL A 108 -12.70 9.21 2.09
C VAL A 108 -13.66 8.14 2.62
N ASP A 109 -13.17 7.21 3.44
CA ASP A 109 -13.93 6.10 4.03
C ASP A 109 -14.54 5.12 3.00
N ILE A 110 -13.96 5.03 1.80
CA ILE A 110 -14.40 4.07 0.77
C ILE A 110 -14.08 2.61 1.16
N ASP A 111 -14.97 1.68 0.82
CA ASP A 111 -14.85 0.24 1.10
C ASP A 111 -14.52 -0.60 -0.14
N ALA A 112 -14.59 -0.01 -1.32
CA ALA A 112 -14.23 -0.57 -2.60
C ALA A 112 -13.58 0.50 -3.51
N VAL A 113 -12.87 0.05 -4.54
CA VAL A 113 -12.31 0.96 -5.57
C VAL A 113 -13.48 1.54 -6.38
N PRO A 114 -13.68 2.87 -6.40
CA PRO A 114 -14.76 3.48 -7.17
C PRO A 114 -14.44 3.45 -8.68
N PRO A 115 -15.43 3.62 -9.57
CA PRO A 115 -15.21 3.60 -11.02
C PRO A 115 -14.23 4.69 -11.49
N LEU A 116 -13.04 4.30 -11.94
CA LEU A 116 -12.00 5.26 -12.28
C LEU A 116 -12.14 5.80 -13.71
N PRO A 117 -11.77 7.07 -13.98
CA PRO A 117 -11.64 7.58 -15.35
C PRO A 117 -10.70 6.71 -16.19
N LYS A 118 -11.03 6.47 -17.46
CA LYS A 118 -10.31 5.52 -18.34
C LYS A 118 -8.85 5.91 -18.61
N GLU A 119 -8.59 7.21 -18.58
CA GLU A 119 -7.30 7.84 -18.76
C GLU A 119 -6.46 7.92 -17.46
N SER A 120 -6.95 7.38 -16.35
CA SER A 120 -6.22 7.40 -15.07
C SER A 120 -4.88 6.66 -15.18
N ALA A 121 -3.82 7.35 -14.77
CA ALA A 121 -2.46 6.84 -14.67
C ALA A 121 -2.02 6.63 -13.20
N TYR A 122 -2.61 7.36 -12.26
CA TYR A 122 -2.25 7.31 -10.84
C TYR A 122 -3.49 7.21 -9.97
N LEU A 123 -3.49 6.30 -9.01
CA LEU A 123 -4.52 6.21 -7.98
C LEU A 123 -3.87 6.22 -6.59
N TYR A 124 -4.31 7.16 -5.76
CA TYR A 124 -3.95 7.27 -4.36
C TYR A 124 -5.20 7.04 -3.51
N ALA A 125 -5.36 5.86 -2.95
CA ALA A 125 -6.52 5.44 -2.17
C ALA A 125 -6.13 5.07 -0.73
N ARG A 126 -5.37 5.95 -0.08
CA ARG A 126 -4.75 5.72 1.22
C ARG A 126 -5.75 5.88 2.36
N PHE A 127 -5.53 5.14 3.45
CA PHE A 127 -6.26 5.30 4.71
C PHE A 127 -7.78 5.18 4.54
N ASN A 128 -8.22 4.21 3.74
CA ASN A 128 -9.64 3.87 3.57
C ASN A 128 -9.96 2.50 4.21
N ARG A 129 -11.12 1.94 3.86
CA ARG A 129 -11.65 0.71 4.44
C ARG A 129 -11.75 -0.42 3.43
N ILE A 130 -10.95 -0.37 2.36
CA ILE A 130 -10.97 -1.36 1.28
C ILE A 130 -10.48 -2.70 1.82
N LYS A 131 -11.28 -3.75 1.62
CA LYS A 131 -10.99 -5.11 2.14
C LYS A 131 -10.51 -6.10 1.07
N LYS A 132 -10.92 -5.86 -0.17
CA LYS A 132 -10.66 -6.78 -1.28
C LYS A 132 -10.40 -6.01 -2.56
N LEU A 133 -9.45 -6.51 -3.35
CA LEU A 133 -9.24 -6.08 -4.72
C LEU A 133 -9.58 -7.21 -5.69
N THR A 134 -10.22 -6.85 -6.80
CA THR A 134 -10.70 -7.78 -7.82
C THR A 134 -10.23 -7.37 -9.22
N ALA A 135 -10.26 -8.31 -10.16
CA ALA A 135 -9.89 -8.00 -11.55
C ALA A 135 -10.83 -6.98 -12.22
N LYS A 136 -12.05 -6.79 -11.70
CA LYS A 136 -13.01 -5.82 -12.22
C LYS A 136 -12.61 -4.38 -11.90
N ASP A 137 -12.02 -4.15 -10.74
CA ASP A 137 -11.63 -2.82 -10.25
C ASP A 137 -10.66 -2.11 -11.22
N PHE A 138 -9.88 -2.89 -11.97
CA PHE A 138 -8.85 -2.39 -12.89
C PHE A 138 -9.07 -2.83 -14.35
N ALA A 139 -10.25 -3.36 -14.69
CA ALA A 139 -10.48 -4.03 -15.96
C ALA A 139 -10.33 -3.11 -17.20
N ASP A 140 -10.68 -1.84 -17.04
CA ASP A 140 -10.84 -0.86 -18.13
C ASP A 140 -9.84 0.32 -18.04
N ILE A 141 -8.81 0.18 -17.20
CA ILE A 141 -7.78 1.22 -16.94
C ILE A 141 -6.35 0.66 -17.10
N PRO A 142 -5.99 0.15 -18.29
CA PRO A 142 -4.67 -0.47 -18.52
C PRO A 142 -3.50 0.52 -18.46
N ASN A 143 -3.78 1.82 -18.39
CA ASN A 143 -2.79 2.91 -18.38
C ASN A 143 -2.22 3.23 -16.99
N LEU A 144 -2.72 2.58 -15.93
CA LEU A 144 -2.22 2.80 -14.58
C LEU A 144 -0.72 2.48 -14.47
N ARG A 145 0.01 3.43 -13.89
CA ARG A 145 1.45 3.38 -13.61
C ARG A 145 1.73 3.28 -12.11
N ARG A 146 0.88 3.88 -11.27
CA ARG A 146 1.01 3.84 -9.81
C ARG A 146 -0.31 3.52 -9.14
N LEU A 147 -0.24 2.63 -8.15
CA LEU A 147 -1.32 2.31 -7.24
C LEU A 147 -0.84 2.42 -5.79
N ASP A 148 -1.52 3.26 -5.00
CA ASP A 148 -1.28 3.38 -3.57
C ASP A 148 -2.53 3.03 -2.75
N PHE A 149 -2.46 1.91 -2.03
CA PHE A 149 -3.49 1.43 -1.12
C PHE A 149 -3.01 1.36 0.33
N THR A 150 -2.05 2.19 0.70
CA THR A 150 -1.46 2.20 2.05
C THR A 150 -2.53 2.42 3.12
N GLY A 151 -2.47 1.68 4.22
CA GLY A 151 -3.34 1.91 5.38
C GLY A 151 -4.80 1.51 5.14
N ASN A 152 -5.03 0.45 4.37
CA ASN A 152 -6.37 -0.12 4.15
C ASN A 152 -6.58 -1.41 4.97
N LEU A 153 -7.68 -2.11 4.72
CA LEU A 153 -8.03 -3.37 5.39
C LEU A 153 -7.89 -4.56 4.44
N ILE A 154 -7.04 -4.48 3.42
CA ILE A 154 -6.98 -5.46 2.34
C ILE A 154 -6.45 -6.79 2.89
N GLU A 155 -7.28 -7.82 2.81
CA GLU A 155 -6.96 -9.19 3.23
C GLU A 155 -6.88 -10.17 2.04
N ASP A 156 -7.62 -9.88 0.96
CA ASP A 156 -7.69 -10.72 -0.23
C ASP A 156 -7.50 -9.91 -1.51
N ILE A 157 -6.70 -10.45 -2.42
CA ILE A 157 -6.50 -9.92 -3.77
C ILE A 157 -6.72 -11.09 -4.71
N GLU A 158 -7.70 -10.95 -5.60
CA GLU A 158 -8.05 -11.99 -6.57
C GLU A 158 -6.89 -12.27 -7.53
N ASP A 159 -6.73 -13.54 -7.92
CA ASP A 159 -5.76 -13.91 -8.94
C ASP A 159 -6.05 -13.16 -10.26
N GLY A 160 -5.03 -12.51 -10.80
CA GLY A 160 -5.17 -11.72 -12.03
C GLY A 160 -5.71 -10.30 -11.84
N THR A 161 -5.92 -9.83 -10.61
CA THR A 161 -6.32 -8.44 -10.31
C THR A 161 -5.50 -7.40 -11.08
N PHE A 162 -4.17 -7.57 -11.13
CA PHE A 162 -3.26 -6.64 -11.80
C PHE A 162 -2.82 -7.11 -13.20
N SER A 163 -3.44 -8.16 -13.76
CA SER A 163 -2.97 -8.82 -14.99
C SER A 163 -2.98 -7.92 -16.23
N LYS A 164 -3.94 -6.99 -16.30
CA LYS A 164 -4.07 -6.01 -17.40
C LYS A 164 -3.18 -4.78 -17.23
N LEU A 165 -2.62 -4.57 -16.04
CA LEU A 165 -1.83 -3.38 -15.69
C LEU A 165 -0.38 -3.53 -16.15
N SER A 166 -0.19 -3.68 -17.46
CA SER A 166 1.11 -3.92 -18.08
C SER A 166 2.10 -2.76 -18.00
N LEU A 167 1.60 -1.56 -17.63
CA LEU A 167 2.37 -0.35 -17.43
C LEU A 167 2.60 -0.01 -15.95
N LEU A 168 2.15 -0.86 -15.02
CA LEU A 168 2.31 -0.60 -13.60
C LEU A 168 3.78 -0.65 -13.19
N GLU A 169 4.27 0.47 -12.69
CA GLU A 169 5.65 0.68 -12.24
C GLU A 169 5.73 0.64 -10.71
N GLU A 170 4.70 1.13 -10.02
CA GLU A 170 4.71 1.23 -8.57
C GLU A 170 3.42 0.70 -7.95
N LEU A 171 3.59 -0.21 -6.99
CA LEU A 171 2.49 -0.77 -6.23
C LEU A 171 2.84 -0.75 -4.74
N THR A 172 2.05 0.00 -3.96
CA THR A 172 2.12 -0.05 -2.50
C THR A 172 0.82 -0.60 -1.90
N LEU A 173 1.00 -1.65 -1.12
CA LEU A 173 0.01 -2.36 -0.31
C LEU A 173 0.44 -2.32 1.17
N ALA A 174 1.23 -1.32 1.55
CA ALA A 174 1.74 -1.17 2.90
C ALA A 174 0.60 -1.05 3.92
N GLU A 175 0.83 -1.51 5.15
CA GLU A 175 -0.12 -1.32 6.27
C GLU A 175 -1.51 -1.87 5.94
N ASN A 176 -1.55 -3.16 5.57
CA ASN A 176 -2.76 -3.89 5.23
C ASN A 176 -2.79 -5.23 6.01
N GLN A 177 -3.67 -6.16 5.63
CA GLN A 177 -3.86 -7.43 6.32
C GLN A 177 -3.54 -8.65 5.46
N LEU A 178 -2.67 -8.48 4.45
CA LEU A 178 -2.37 -9.53 3.49
C LEU A 178 -1.68 -10.72 4.14
N LEU A 179 -2.14 -11.93 3.79
CA LEU A 179 -1.53 -13.20 4.19
C LEU A 179 -0.64 -13.80 3.08
N LYS A 180 -0.85 -13.38 1.83
CA LYS A 180 -0.16 -13.86 0.63
C LYS A 180 0.08 -12.71 -0.33
N LEU A 181 1.12 -12.84 -1.16
CA LEU A 181 1.37 -11.88 -2.23
C LEU A 181 0.49 -12.19 -3.46
N PRO A 182 -0.01 -11.15 -4.15
CA PRO A 182 -0.67 -11.30 -5.43
C PRO A 182 0.35 -11.62 -6.54
N VAL A 183 -0.14 -11.99 -7.72
CA VAL A 183 0.72 -12.05 -8.91
C VAL A 183 1.09 -10.63 -9.32
N LEU A 184 2.40 -10.34 -9.28
CA LEU A 184 2.93 -9.00 -9.51
C LEU A 184 3.13 -8.71 -11.02
N PRO A 185 2.78 -7.52 -11.51
CA PRO A 185 3.05 -7.11 -12.88
C PRO A 185 4.56 -7.01 -13.18
N PRO A 186 5.01 -7.42 -14.38
CA PRO A 186 6.43 -7.55 -14.70
C PRO A 186 7.21 -6.22 -14.81
N LYS A 187 6.52 -5.09 -15.01
CA LYS A 187 7.17 -3.77 -15.16
C LYS A 187 7.45 -3.04 -13.85
N LEU A 188 7.07 -3.61 -12.70
CA LEU A 188 7.28 -2.96 -11.42
C LEU A 188 8.75 -2.59 -11.19
N THR A 189 8.98 -1.35 -10.76
CA THR A 189 10.25 -0.80 -10.28
C THR A 189 10.26 -0.71 -8.76
N LEU A 190 9.09 -0.51 -8.14
CA LEU A 190 8.89 -0.47 -6.69
C LEU A 190 7.71 -1.36 -6.30
N PHE A 191 7.96 -2.24 -5.33
CA PHE A 191 6.91 -2.99 -4.66
C PHE A 191 7.04 -2.85 -3.15
N ASN A 192 5.97 -2.36 -2.52
CA ASN A 192 5.90 -2.16 -1.08
C ASN A 192 4.72 -2.92 -0.48
N ALA A 193 5.00 -3.90 0.38
CA ALA A 193 4.00 -4.61 1.16
C ALA A 193 4.44 -4.75 2.63
N LYS A 194 5.12 -3.72 3.15
CA LYS A 194 5.49 -3.64 4.57
C LYS A 194 4.27 -3.62 5.49
N TYR A 195 4.45 -3.94 6.77
CA TYR A 195 3.37 -3.92 7.77
C TYR A 195 2.13 -4.70 7.31
N ASN A 196 2.34 -5.98 7.00
CA ASN A 196 1.28 -6.92 6.64
C ASN A 196 1.44 -8.20 7.50
N LYS A 197 0.73 -9.26 7.15
CA LYS A 197 0.75 -10.56 7.86
C LYS A 197 1.30 -11.67 6.97
N ILE A 198 2.15 -11.32 6.00
CA ILE A 198 2.62 -12.25 4.97
C ILE A 198 3.62 -13.23 5.58
N LYS A 199 3.40 -14.51 5.32
CA LYS A 199 4.33 -15.60 5.67
C LYS A 199 5.07 -16.10 4.44
N SER A 200 6.19 -16.78 4.60
CA SER A 200 6.96 -17.35 3.46
C SER A 200 6.10 -18.22 2.54
N ARG A 201 5.19 -19.04 3.11
CA ARG A 201 4.22 -19.85 2.34
C ARG A 201 3.23 -19.04 1.48
N GLY A 202 3.04 -17.76 1.80
CA GLY A 202 2.21 -16.82 1.06
C GLY A 202 2.94 -16.22 -0.15
N ILE A 203 4.22 -16.53 -0.35
CA ILE A 203 5.02 -16.08 -1.47
C ILE A 203 5.32 -17.28 -2.38
N LYS A 204 4.85 -17.23 -3.62
CA LYS A 204 5.18 -18.26 -4.63
C LYS A 204 6.67 -18.20 -4.95
N ALA A 205 7.31 -19.36 -5.15
CA ALA A 205 8.76 -19.44 -5.42
C ALA A 205 9.23 -18.64 -6.65
N ASN A 206 8.33 -18.37 -7.61
CA ASN A 206 8.59 -17.60 -8.82
C ASN A 206 7.99 -16.18 -8.79
N ALA A 207 7.52 -15.70 -7.64
CA ALA A 207 6.82 -14.42 -7.50
C ALA A 207 7.62 -13.23 -8.06
N PHE A 208 8.94 -13.23 -7.87
CA PHE A 208 9.82 -12.13 -8.28
C PHE A 208 10.62 -12.42 -9.56
N LYS A 209 10.56 -13.65 -10.09
CA LYS A 209 11.45 -14.12 -11.18
C LYS A 209 11.36 -13.28 -12.47
N LYS A 210 10.17 -12.74 -12.76
CA LYS A 210 9.90 -11.95 -13.99
C LYS A 210 10.03 -10.43 -13.79
N LEU A 211 10.35 -9.97 -12.57
CA LEU A 211 10.38 -8.55 -12.24
C LEU A 211 11.76 -7.96 -12.55
N HIS A 212 12.11 -7.93 -13.84
CA HIS A 212 13.44 -7.57 -14.31
C HIS A 212 13.83 -6.09 -14.09
N ASN A 213 12.86 -5.24 -13.74
CA ASN A 213 13.06 -3.82 -13.47
C ASN A 213 12.94 -3.46 -11.98
N LEU A 214 12.61 -4.43 -11.12
CA LEU A 214 12.34 -4.18 -9.71
C LEU A 214 13.62 -3.74 -9.01
N SER A 215 13.60 -2.51 -8.49
CA SER A 215 14.72 -1.87 -7.82
C SER A 215 14.52 -1.81 -6.31
N PHE A 216 13.28 -1.63 -5.87
CA PHE A 216 12.91 -1.47 -4.46
C PHE A 216 11.89 -2.51 -4.03
N LEU A 217 12.26 -3.30 -3.01
CA LEU A 217 11.38 -4.32 -2.42
C LEU A 217 11.29 -4.12 -0.91
N TYR A 218 10.10 -3.76 -0.44
CA TYR A 218 9.80 -3.57 0.98
C TYR A 218 8.84 -4.65 1.46
N LEU A 219 9.34 -5.53 2.33
CA LEU A 219 8.60 -6.63 2.95
C LEU A 219 8.86 -6.68 4.47
N ASP A 220 9.35 -5.58 5.05
CA ASP A 220 9.58 -5.45 6.48
C ASP A 220 8.27 -5.48 7.28
N HIS A 221 8.36 -5.76 8.58
CA HIS A 221 7.20 -5.88 9.47
C HIS A 221 6.13 -6.84 8.93
N ASN A 222 6.56 -8.06 8.62
CA ASN A 222 5.72 -9.17 8.20
C ASN A 222 6.03 -10.41 9.08
N ALA A 223 5.61 -11.60 8.64
CA ALA A 223 5.86 -12.85 9.32
C ALA A 223 6.64 -13.84 8.43
N LEU A 224 7.57 -13.33 7.63
CA LEU A 224 8.42 -14.17 6.77
C LEU A 224 9.36 -15.02 7.62
N GLU A 225 9.48 -16.30 7.27
CA GLU A 225 10.31 -17.29 7.96
C GLU A 225 11.66 -17.51 7.26
N SER A 226 11.76 -17.02 6.01
CA SER A 226 12.91 -17.14 5.11
C SER A 226 12.94 -15.94 4.16
N VAL A 227 14.11 -15.62 3.63
CA VAL A 227 14.23 -14.66 2.51
C VAL A 227 13.51 -15.23 1.28
N PRO A 228 12.77 -14.42 0.49
CA PRO A 228 12.14 -14.90 -0.73
C PRO A 228 13.14 -15.44 -1.77
N LEU A 229 12.75 -16.50 -2.49
CA LEU A 229 13.61 -17.11 -3.51
C LEU A 229 13.58 -16.32 -4.83
N ASN A 230 14.64 -16.48 -5.62
CA ASN A 230 14.75 -15.93 -6.98
C ASN A 230 14.59 -14.40 -7.05
N LEU A 231 15.21 -13.68 -6.11
CA LEU A 231 15.23 -12.23 -6.08
C LEU A 231 15.95 -11.67 -7.33
N PRO A 232 15.34 -10.73 -8.09
CA PRO A 232 15.88 -10.27 -9.37
C PRO A 232 17.20 -9.50 -9.25
N GLU A 233 18.05 -9.62 -10.28
CA GLU A 233 19.36 -8.97 -10.42
C GLU A 233 19.27 -7.43 -10.49
N SER A 234 18.07 -6.88 -10.72
CA SER A 234 17.81 -5.44 -10.77
C SER A 234 17.71 -4.79 -9.39
N LEU A 235 17.54 -5.57 -8.32
CA LEU A 235 17.29 -5.03 -6.98
C LEU A 235 18.46 -4.19 -6.48
N ARG A 236 18.11 -3.03 -5.93
CA ARG A 236 19.01 -2.08 -5.28
C ARG A 236 18.79 -2.07 -3.78
N VAL A 237 17.53 -2.11 -3.34
CA VAL A 237 17.16 -2.05 -1.92
C VAL A 237 16.20 -3.19 -1.57
N ILE A 238 16.53 -3.91 -0.50
CA ILE A 238 15.72 -5.01 0.03
C ILE A 238 15.52 -4.79 1.54
N HIS A 239 14.30 -4.53 1.95
CA HIS A 239 13.92 -4.37 3.35
C HIS A 239 13.13 -5.59 3.82
N LEU A 240 13.71 -6.34 4.75
CA LEU A 240 13.17 -7.56 5.34
C LEU A 240 13.25 -7.53 6.88
N GLN A 241 13.57 -6.39 7.47
CA GLN A 241 13.67 -6.22 8.90
C GLN A 241 12.34 -6.50 9.62
N PHE A 242 12.43 -6.88 10.90
CA PHE A 242 11.28 -7.20 11.74
C PHE A 242 10.34 -8.25 11.12
N ASN A 243 10.94 -9.36 10.68
CA ASN A 243 10.26 -10.58 10.29
C ASN A 243 10.66 -11.73 11.24
N ASN A 244 10.34 -12.97 10.89
CA ASN A 244 10.73 -14.18 11.63
C ASN A 244 11.76 -15.02 10.85
N ILE A 245 12.65 -14.39 10.08
CA ILE A 245 13.60 -15.08 9.21
C ILE A 245 14.61 -15.84 10.05
N THR A 246 14.65 -17.16 9.93
CA THR A 246 15.57 -18.03 10.67
C THR A 246 16.67 -18.65 9.80
N SER A 247 16.51 -18.63 8.49
CA SER A 247 17.43 -19.30 7.57
C SER A 247 17.68 -18.50 6.30
N ILE A 248 18.91 -18.63 5.83
CA ILE A 248 19.40 -18.15 4.54
C ILE A 248 20.30 -19.24 3.93
N THR A 249 20.39 -19.28 2.61
CA THR A 249 21.26 -20.19 1.86
C THR A 249 22.32 -19.44 1.08
N ASP A 250 23.38 -20.14 0.67
CA ASP A 250 24.48 -19.55 -0.12
C ASP A 250 23.97 -18.95 -1.44
N ASP A 251 22.91 -19.51 -2.01
CA ASP A 251 22.25 -19.03 -3.23
C ASP A 251 21.18 -17.94 -3.00
N THR A 252 20.98 -17.46 -1.76
CA THR A 252 19.92 -16.47 -1.50
C THR A 252 20.21 -15.13 -2.18
N PHE A 253 21.42 -14.62 -2.01
CA PHE A 253 21.86 -13.38 -2.66
C PHE A 253 22.96 -13.60 -3.69
N CYS A 254 23.75 -14.66 -3.52
CA CYS A 254 24.88 -15.02 -4.38
C CYS A 254 24.56 -16.22 -5.28
N LYS A 255 25.53 -16.61 -6.11
CA LYS A 255 25.49 -17.84 -6.90
C LYS A 255 26.54 -18.77 -6.35
N ALA A 256 26.16 -19.78 -5.59
CA ALA A 256 27.11 -20.65 -4.86
C ALA A 256 28.05 -21.40 -5.82
N ASN A 257 27.64 -21.58 -7.07
CA ASN A 257 28.43 -22.22 -8.12
C ASN A 257 29.39 -21.27 -8.87
N ASP A 258 29.37 -19.96 -8.58
CA ASP A 258 30.19 -18.96 -9.26
C ASP A 258 30.82 -18.00 -8.25
N THR A 259 32.09 -18.27 -7.90
CA THR A 259 32.86 -17.46 -6.97
C THR A 259 33.25 -16.08 -7.54
N SER A 260 33.11 -15.88 -8.86
CA SER A 260 33.38 -14.60 -9.52
C SER A 260 32.15 -13.71 -9.61
N TYR A 261 30.98 -14.26 -9.28
CA TYR A 261 29.72 -13.51 -9.32
C TYR A 261 29.72 -12.40 -8.26
N ILE A 262 29.51 -11.17 -8.72
CA ILE A 262 29.29 -9.98 -7.89
C ILE A 262 27.91 -9.43 -8.20
N ARG A 263 27.15 -9.15 -7.14
CA ARG A 263 25.83 -8.52 -7.26
C ARG A 263 26.00 -6.99 -7.19
N ASP A 264 26.35 -6.39 -8.31
CA ASP A 264 26.79 -4.99 -8.37
C ASP A 264 25.72 -3.95 -8.04
N ARG A 265 24.46 -4.24 -8.34
CA ARG A 265 23.35 -3.27 -8.21
C ARG A 265 22.82 -3.11 -6.80
N ILE A 266 23.08 -4.08 -5.92
CA ILE A 266 22.53 -4.06 -4.57
C ILE A 266 23.28 -3.03 -3.72
N GLU A 267 22.53 -2.13 -3.12
CA GLU A 267 23.04 -1.01 -2.32
C GLU A 267 22.76 -1.22 -0.84
N GLU A 268 21.61 -1.82 -0.52
CA GLU A 268 21.16 -2.00 0.86
C GLU A 268 20.31 -3.28 1.02
N ILE A 269 20.63 -4.04 2.07
CA ILE A 269 19.82 -5.16 2.56
C ILE A 269 19.64 -4.97 4.06
N ARG A 270 18.39 -4.92 4.53
CA ARG A 270 18.03 -4.82 5.95
C ARG A 270 17.38 -6.11 6.44
N LEU A 271 17.97 -6.71 7.46
CA LEU A 271 17.58 -7.99 8.08
C LEU A 271 17.52 -7.90 9.60
N GLU A 272 17.71 -6.72 10.20
CA GLU A 272 17.62 -6.53 11.64
C GLU A 272 16.23 -6.90 12.19
N GLY A 273 16.17 -7.26 13.48
CA GLY A 273 14.92 -7.71 14.09
C GLY A 273 14.43 -9.09 13.61
N ASN A 274 15.25 -9.85 12.87
CA ASN A 274 15.02 -11.26 12.58
C ASN A 274 15.85 -12.18 13.50
N PRO A 275 15.40 -13.42 13.80
CA PRO A 275 16.16 -14.38 14.60
C PRO A 275 17.46 -14.90 13.96
N ILE A 276 17.66 -14.69 12.66
CA ILE A 276 18.85 -15.14 11.94
C ILE A 276 20.12 -14.45 12.43
N VAL A 277 21.18 -15.24 12.61
CA VAL A 277 22.54 -14.75 12.91
C VAL A 277 23.35 -14.76 11.62
N LEU A 278 23.57 -13.58 11.04
CA LEU A 278 24.21 -13.41 9.73
C LEU A 278 25.65 -13.95 9.71
N GLY A 279 26.37 -13.87 10.83
CA GLY A 279 27.75 -14.38 10.97
C GLY A 279 27.88 -15.89 10.75
N LYS A 280 26.78 -16.66 10.83
CA LYS A 280 26.76 -18.10 10.53
C LYS A 280 26.64 -18.42 9.05
N HIS A 281 26.40 -17.42 8.19
CA HIS A 281 26.15 -17.59 6.76
C HIS A 281 27.03 -16.68 5.88
N PRO A 282 28.38 -16.71 6.04
CA PRO A 282 29.27 -15.78 5.33
C PRO A 282 29.20 -15.91 3.80
N ASN A 283 29.01 -17.14 3.28
CA ASN A 283 28.95 -17.41 1.85
C ASN A 283 27.75 -16.75 1.16
N SER A 284 26.64 -16.56 1.88
CA SER A 284 25.44 -15.88 1.36
C SER A 284 25.68 -14.41 1.01
N PHE A 285 26.80 -13.82 1.43
CA PHE A 285 27.07 -12.38 1.30
C PHE A 285 28.37 -12.05 0.56
N ILE A 286 29.15 -13.06 0.14
CA ILE A 286 30.49 -12.84 -0.44
C ILE A 286 30.46 -12.06 -1.77
N CYS A 287 29.36 -12.17 -2.51
CA CYS A 287 29.15 -11.45 -3.77
C CYS A 287 28.72 -9.98 -3.59
N LEU A 288 28.49 -9.53 -2.34
CA LEU A 288 27.95 -8.21 -2.04
C LEU A 288 29.08 -7.20 -1.78
N LYS A 289 28.94 -5.99 -2.32
CA LYS A 289 29.86 -4.88 -2.02
C LYS A 289 29.72 -4.32 -0.61
N ARG A 290 28.55 -4.54 0.00
CA ARG A 290 28.21 -4.08 1.35
C ARG A 290 27.49 -5.20 2.08
N LEU A 291 27.85 -5.37 3.34
CA LEU A 291 27.20 -6.35 4.21
C LEU A 291 25.78 -5.90 4.59
N PRO A 292 24.82 -6.83 4.74
CA PRO A 292 23.49 -6.50 5.23
C PRO A 292 23.50 -5.89 6.64
N VAL A 293 22.49 -5.09 6.94
CA VAL A 293 22.23 -4.62 8.32
C VAL A 293 21.50 -5.74 9.08
N GLY A 294 22.03 -6.16 10.24
CA GLY A 294 21.43 -7.21 11.05
C GLY A 294 22.34 -7.72 12.17
N SER A 295 21.92 -8.80 12.86
CA SER A 295 22.74 -9.42 13.93
C SER A 295 23.81 -10.33 13.35
N TYR A 296 25.07 -10.12 13.74
CA TYR A 296 26.20 -10.97 13.37
C TYR A 296 26.65 -11.92 14.47
N ILE A 297 26.14 -11.75 15.69
CA ILE A 297 26.43 -12.54 16.89
C ILE A 297 25.15 -13.12 17.48
#